data_AF-A0A7X5UCE2-F1
#
_entry.id   AF-A0A7X5UCE2-F1
#
_cell.length_a   1.000
_cell.length_b   1.000
_cell.length_c   1.000
_cell.angle_alpha   90.00
_cell.angle_beta   90.00
_cell.angle_gamma   90.00
#
_symmetry.space_group_name_H-M   'P 1'
#
loop_
_entity.id
_entity.type
_entity.pdbx_description
1 polymer ?
#
loop_
_entity_poly.entity_id
_entity_poly.type
_entity_poly.pdbx_seq_one_letter_code
_entity_poly.pdbx_strand_id
1 'polypeptide(L)'
;MRQFSWLTAGLSVLAIALMVLAYTIYSHIPKEQDPAVAKRTEARIAPVGGVYAGDTGRAAMQAAQEAAAKAAASQVAYGGSTDGKTIYDNLCHSCHTAGVAGAPKLGDKGAWGSRIAEGAAVLVKHAIEGYTGPDGNHMPAKGGNPALTDEQVGNTVKWMIDQAK
;
A
#
# COMPACT_ATOMS: atom_id res chain seq x y z
N MET A 1 -5.24 95.23 18.58
CA MET A 1 -5.07 94.01 19.39
C MET A 1 -6.12 92.94 19.08
N ARG A 2 -7.44 93.22 19.12
CA ARG A 2 -8.48 92.20 18.87
C ARG A 2 -8.43 91.58 17.47
N GLN A 3 -8.34 92.37 16.40
CA GLN A 3 -8.31 91.87 15.02
C GLN A 3 -7.10 90.96 14.73
N PHE A 4 -5.94 91.28 15.31
CA PHE A 4 -4.74 90.44 15.20
C PHE A 4 -4.93 89.07 15.86
N SER A 5 -5.62 89.02 17.01
CA SER A 5 -5.92 87.78 17.72
C SER A 5 -6.89 86.86 16.98
N TRP A 6 -7.80 87.42 16.17
CA TRP A 6 -8.72 86.63 15.32
C TRP A 6 -7.99 86.03 14.11
N LEU A 7 -7.05 86.78 13.53
CA LEU A 7 -6.22 86.28 12.42
C LEU A 7 -5.33 85.13 12.86
N THR A 8 -4.67 85.24 14.03
CA THR A 8 -3.81 84.16 14.56
C THR A 8 -4.61 82.92 14.96
N ALA A 9 -5.80 83.08 15.54
CA ALA A 9 -6.70 81.98 15.85
C ALA A 9 -7.19 81.26 14.58
N GLY A 10 -7.58 82.02 13.55
CA GLY A 10 -8.02 81.47 12.27
C GLY A 10 -6.91 80.68 11.55
N LEU A 11 -5.69 81.22 11.52
CA LEU A 11 -4.54 80.52 10.93
C LEU A 11 -4.18 79.24 11.70
N SER A 12 -4.29 79.26 13.04
CA SER A 12 -4.03 78.08 13.87
C SER A 12 -5.04 76.96 13.60
N VAL A 13 -6.33 77.29 13.50
CA VAL A 13 -7.38 76.32 13.19
C VAL A 13 -7.19 75.75 11.78
N LEU A 14 -6.87 76.59 10.80
CA LEU A 14 -6.59 76.14 9.43
C LEU A 14 -5.38 75.20 9.39
N ALA A 15 -4.30 75.50 10.10
CA ALA A 15 -3.12 74.64 10.18
C ALA A 15 -3.47 73.27 10.77
N ILE A 16 -4.27 73.22 11.85
CA ILE A 16 -4.72 71.96 12.45
C ILE A 16 -5.59 71.18 11.47
N ALA A 17 -6.52 71.83 10.78
CA ALA A 17 -7.38 71.18 9.79
C ALA A 17 -6.55 70.56 8.64
N LEU A 18 -5.54 71.27 8.16
CA LEU A 18 -4.63 70.76 7.13
C LEU A 18 -3.78 69.59 7.63
N MET A 19 -3.30 69.63 8.88
CA MET A 19 -2.55 68.51 9.48
C MET A 19 -3.42 67.27 9.65
N VAL A 20 -4.67 67.43 10.11
CA VAL A 20 -5.63 66.32 10.23
C VAL A 20 -5.95 65.73 8.86
N LEU A 21 -6.20 66.57 7.85
CA LEU A 21 -6.46 66.12 6.48
C LEU A 21 -5.25 65.39 5.88
N ALA A 22 -4.04 65.90 6.10
CA ALA A 22 -2.82 65.24 5.65
C ALA A 22 -2.63 63.88 6.35
N TYR A 23 -2.91 63.82 7.65
CA TYR A 23 -2.82 62.58 8.43
C TYR A 23 -3.85 61.54 7.98
N THR A 24 -5.10 61.94 7.72
CA THR A 24 -6.13 61.02 7.22
C THR A 24 -5.73 60.46 5.87
N ILE A 25 -5.31 61.31 4.92
CA ILE A 25 -4.81 60.88 3.60
C ILE A 25 -3.63 59.92 3.77
N TYR A 26 -2.62 60.28 4.58
CA TYR A 26 -1.46 59.42 4.82
C TYR A 26 -1.83 58.06 5.44
N SER A 27 -2.82 58.04 6.34
CA SER A 27 -3.27 56.81 6.99
C SER A 27 -4.07 55.89 6.06
N HIS A 28 -4.66 56.44 5.00
CA HIS A 28 -5.43 55.68 3.99
C HIS A 28 -4.61 55.27 2.76
N ILE A 29 -3.38 55.78 2.58
CA ILE A 29 -2.48 55.29 1.54
C ILE A 29 -1.98 53.91 1.96
N PRO A 30 -2.26 52.83 1.19
CA PRO A 30 -1.71 51.53 1.49
C PRO A 30 -0.19 51.64 1.47
N LYS A 31 0.46 51.33 2.60
CA LYS A 31 1.91 51.33 2.70
C LYS A 31 2.43 50.28 1.73
N GLU A 32 3.25 50.70 0.75
CA GLU A 32 3.94 49.82 -0.19
C GLU A 32 4.66 48.72 0.60
N GLN A 33 4.10 47.52 0.60
CA GLN A 33 4.73 46.37 1.24
C GLN A 33 5.81 45.86 0.30
N ASP A 34 7.07 45.94 0.75
CA ASP A 34 8.20 45.38 0.01
C ASP A 34 7.87 43.93 -0.40
N PRO A 35 7.84 43.59 -1.70
CA PRO A 35 7.51 42.25 -2.17
C PRO A 35 8.48 41.19 -1.61
N ALA A 36 9.69 41.58 -1.19
CA ALA A 36 10.60 40.69 -0.49
C ALA A 36 10.14 40.39 0.95
N VAL A 37 9.45 41.30 1.63
CA VAL A 37 8.83 41.03 2.95
C VAL A 37 7.65 40.06 2.82
N ALA A 38 6.81 40.23 1.79
CA ALA A 38 5.71 39.30 1.51
C ALA A 38 6.24 37.88 1.26
N LYS A 39 7.22 37.74 0.35
CA LYS A 39 7.87 36.45 0.05
C LYS A 39 8.55 35.81 1.27
N ARG A 40 9.21 36.61 2.11
CA ARG A 40 9.82 36.11 3.36
C ARG A 40 8.78 35.64 4.38
N THR A 41 7.58 36.19 4.37
CA THR A 41 6.49 35.75 5.26
C THR A 41 5.90 34.44 4.76
N GLU A 42 5.64 34.34 3.46
CA GLU A 42 5.15 33.11 2.80
C GLU A 42 6.12 31.93 3.00
N ALA A 43 7.43 32.18 2.86
CA ALA A 43 8.45 31.16 3.07
C ALA A 43 8.52 30.65 4.52
N ARG A 44 8.08 31.44 5.52
CA ARG A 44 8.09 31.03 6.94
C ARG A 44 6.86 30.21 7.34
N ILE A 45 5.74 30.36 6.64
CA ILE A 45 4.50 29.61 6.90
C ILE A 45 4.40 28.35 6.04
N ALA A 46 5.30 28.18 5.07
CA ALA A 46 5.43 26.94 4.33
C ALA A 46 5.82 25.80 5.29
N PRO A 47 5.15 24.64 5.21
CA PRO A 47 5.47 23.52 6.08
C PRO A 47 6.90 23.05 5.82
N VAL A 48 7.72 23.03 6.87
CA VAL A 48 9.14 22.62 6.82
C VAL A 48 9.35 21.11 6.69
N GLY A 49 8.26 20.35 6.55
CA GLY A 49 8.26 18.90 6.30
C GLY A 49 6.87 18.45 5.85
N GLY A 50 6.81 17.37 5.06
CA GLY A 50 5.54 16.77 4.64
C GLY A 50 4.80 16.18 5.84
N VAL A 51 3.91 16.96 6.45
CA VAL A 51 2.95 16.43 7.42
C VAL A 51 1.91 15.62 6.65
N TYR A 52 2.03 14.30 6.71
CA TYR A 52 1.08 13.31 6.16
C TYR A 52 -0.24 13.28 6.96
N ALA A 53 -0.88 14.43 7.15
CA ALA A 53 -2.19 14.52 7.79
C ALA A 53 -3.23 14.99 6.76
N GLY A 54 -4.37 14.29 6.70
CA GLY A 54 -5.45 14.55 5.74
C GLY A 54 -5.41 13.63 4.51
N ASP A 55 -6.03 14.09 3.43
CA ASP A 55 -6.29 13.26 2.23
C ASP A 55 -5.03 12.83 1.48
N THR A 56 -3.98 13.67 1.49
CA THR A 56 -2.68 13.36 0.89
C THR A 56 -1.92 12.28 1.66
N GLY A 57 -2.05 12.26 2.99
CA GLY A 57 -1.48 11.22 3.84
C GLY A 57 -2.17 9.86 3.61
N ARG A 58 -3.50 9.87 3.55
CA ARG A 58 -4.31 8.69 3.28
C ARG A 58 -4.06 8.11 1.89
N ALA A 59 -3.96 8.96 0.86
CA ALA A 59 -3.63 8.52 -0.49
C ALA A 59 -2.23 7.91 -0.58
N ALA A 60 -1.24 8.50 0.09
CA ALA A 60 0.12 7.93 0.15
C ALA A 60 0.16 6.58 0.88
N MET A 61 -0.60 6.42 1.97
CA MET A 61 -0.72 5.14 2.68
C MET A 61 -1.41 4.06 1.83
N GLN A 62 -2.48 4.40 1.11
CA GLN A 62 -3.16 3.48 0.20
C GLN A 62 -2.24 3.05 -0.94
N ALA A 63 -1.55 4.00 -1.58
CA ALA A 63 -0.58 3.69 -2.62
C ALA A 63 0.58 2.81 -2.10
N ALA A 64 1.04 3.04 -0.86
CA ALA A 64 2.06 2.20 -0.24
C ALA A 64 1.55 0.77 0.06
N GLN A 65 0.31 0.63 0.55
CA GLN A 65 -0.32 -0.68 0.76
C GLN A 65 -0.51 -1.44 -0.56
N GLU A 66 -0.95 -0.75 -1.61
CA GLU A 66 -1.17 -1.34 -2.93
C GLU A 66 0.16 -1.75 -3.59
N ALA A 67 1.21 -0.93 -3.43
CA ALA A 67 2.57 -1.28 -3.84
C ALA A 67 3.13 -2.48 -3.05
N ALA A 68 2.89 -2.55 -1.74
CA ALA A 68 3.28 -3.69 -0.92
C ALA A 68 2.51 -4.97 -1.29
N ALA A 69 1.21 -4.88 -1.57
CA ALA A 69 0.41 -6.00 -2.05
C ALA A 69 0.87 -6.49 -3.43
N LYS A 70 1.20 -5.57 -4.33
CA LYS A 70 1.74 -5.90 -5.66
C LYS A 70 3.14 -6.51 -5.58
N ALA A 71 4.00 -6.03 -4.67
CA ALA A 71 5.29 -6.63 -4.39
C ALA A 71 5.15 -8.04 -3.80
N ALA A 72 4.21 -8.26 -2.88
CA ALA A 72 3.90 -9.58 -2.35
C ALA A 72 3.38 -10.54 -3.43
N ALA A 73 2.48 -10.07 -4.30
CA ALA A 73 1.96 -10.84 -5.43
C ALA A 73 3.05 -11.16 -6.48
N SER A 74 4.04 -10.28 -6.66
CA SER A 74 5.16 -10.50 -7.60
C SER A 74 6.12 -11.64 -7.18
N GLN A 75 6.01 -12.12 -5.94
CA GLN A 75 6.82 -13.23 -5.41
C GLN A 75 6.07 -14.56 -5.38
N VAL A 76 4.82 -14.60 -5.86
CA VAL A 76 4.00 -15.83 -5.86
C VAL A 76 4.32 -16.65 -7.10
N ALA A 77 4.55 -17.95 -6.90
CA ALA A 77 4.87 -18.88 -7.98
C ALA A 77 3.80 -18.85 -9.10
N TYR A 78 4.24 -19.09 -10.34
CA TYR A 78 3.38 -19.25 -11.51
C TYR A 78 2.46 -18.05 -11.79
N GLY A 79 2.97 -16.84 -11.56
CA GLY A 79 2.22 -15.60 -11.80
C GLY A 79 0.99 -15.42 -10.92
N GLY A 80 0.95 -16.09 -9.76
CA GLY A 80 -0.20 -16.07 -8.87
C GLY A 80 -1.37 -16.95 -9.30
N SER A 81 -1.21 -17.81 -10.32
CA SER A 81 -2.27 -18.73 -10.74
C SER A 81 -2.68 -19.64 -9.58
N THR A 82 -3.98 -19.73 -9.31
CA THR A 82 -4.58 -20.63 -8.32
C THR A 82 -5.16 -21.90 -8.95
N ASP A 83 -5.01 -22.06 -10.27
CA ASP A 83 -5.43 -23.25 -11.01
C ASP A 83 -4.54 -24.45 -10.66
N GLY A 84 -5.14 -25.47 -10.03
CA GLY A 84 -4.42 -26.64 -9.54
C GLY A 84 -3.75 -27.45 -10.65
N LYS A 85 -4.36 -27.51 -11.85
CA LYS A 85 -3.76 -28.20 -13.00
C LYS A 85 -2.50 -27.49 -13.47
N THR A 86 -2.55 -26.16 -13.61
CA THR A 86 -1.38 -25.35 -14.01
C THR A 86 -0.22 -25.58 -13.04
N ILE A 87 -0.46 -25.55 -11.73
CA ILE A 87 0.59 -25.77 -10.73
C ILE A 87 1.11 -27.20 -10.80
N TYR A 88 0.23 -28.19 -10.96
CA TYR A 88 0.62 -29.58 -11.16
C TYR A 88 1.56 -29.74 -12.36
N ASP A 89 1.16 -29.21 -13.51
CA ASP A 89 1.89 -29.29 -14.78
C ASP A 89 3.25 -28.59 -14.74
N ASN A 90 3.46 -27.64 -13.83
CA ASN A 90 4.73 -26.92 -13.69
C ASN A 90 5.66 -27.51 -12.61
N LEU A 91 5.13 -28.27 -11.63
CA LEU A 91 5.91 -28.75 -10.49
C LEU A 91 5.61 -30.19 -10.12
N CYS A 92 4.35 -30.47 -9.77
CA CYS A 92 3.98 -31.71 -9.10
C CYS A 92 4.05 -32.93 -10.04
N HIS A 93 3.88 -32.72 -11.35
CA HIS A 93 3.94 -33.76 -12.37
C HIS A 93 5.28 -34.52 -12.35
N SER A 94 6.37 -33.85 -12.00
CA SER A 94 7.73 -34.42 -11.97
C SER A 94 7.82 -35.70 -11.13
N CYS A 95 7.09 -35.75 -10.02
CA CYS A 95 7.00 -36.94 -9.17
C CYS A 95 5.69 -37.71 -9.37
N HIS A 96 4.56 -37.00 -9.44
CA HIS A 96 3.24 -37.62 -9.38
C HIS A 96 2.71 -38.14 -10.72
N THR A 97 3.37 -37.89 -11.86
CA THR A 97 2.97 -38.52 -13.13
C THR A 97 3.50 -39.95 -13.23
N ALA A 98 4.82 -40.13 -13.03
CA ALA A 98 5.47 -41.42 -13.16
C ALA A 98 5.54 -42.22 -11.83
N GLY A 99 5.25 -41.58 -10.70
CA GLY A 99 5.38 -42.16 -9.36
C GLY A 99 6.83 -42.25 -8.90
N VAL A 100 7.61 -41.21 -9.18
CA VAL A 100 9.04 -41.16 -8.83
C VAL A 100 9.18 -41.22 -7.31
N ALA A 101 10.18 -41.99 -6.83
CA ALA A 101 10.44 -42.18 -5.41
C ALA A 101 9.20 -42.64 -4.59
N GLY A 102 8.30 -43.42 -5.22
CA GLY A 102 7.10 -43.94 -4.56
C GLY A 102 5.97 -42.92 -4.43
N ALA A 103 6.04 -41.77 -5.10
CA ALA A 103 4.96 -40.81 -5.12
C ALA A 103 3.65 -41.44 -5.67
N PRO A 104 2.48 -41.12 -5.10
CA PRO A 104 1.21 -41.64 -5.61
C PRO A 104 0.96 -41.08 -7.02
N LYS A 105 0.80 -41.99 -7.99
CA LYS A 105 0.57 -41.63 -9.39
C LYS A 105 -0.79 -40.98 -9.56
N LEU A 106 -0.87 -39.88 -10.30
CA LEU A 106 -2.13 -39.23 -10.64
C LEU A 106 -3.07 -40.23 -11.33
N GLY A 107 -4.32 -40.30 -10.89
CA GLY A 107 -5.32 -41.21 -11.44
C GLY A 107 -5.26 -42.66 -10.94
N ASP A 108 -4.24 -43.04 -10.16
CA ASP A 108 -4.16 -44.37 -9.56
C ASP A 108 -5.11 -44.49 -8.37
N LYS A 109 -6.32 -44.99 -8.61
CA LYS A 109 -7.35 -45.16 -7.58
C LYS A 109 -6.88 -46.05 -6.42
N GLY A 110 -6.02 -47.03 -6.67
CA GLY A 110 -5.47 -47.91 -5.64
C GLY A 110 -4.53 -47.16 -4.70
N ALA A 111 -3.62 -46.36 -5.27
CA ALA A 111 -2.71 -45.53 -4.48
C ALA A 111 -3.44 -44.39 -3.75
N TRP A 112 -4.47 -43.80 -4.35
CA TRP A 112 -5.18 -42.66 -3.77
C TRP A 112 -6.30 -43.03 -2.80
N GLY A 113 -6.88 -44.23 -2.88
CA GLY A 113 -8.05 -44.62 -2.08
C GLY A 113 -7.85 -44.46 -0.57
N SER A 114 -6.77 -45.03 -0.02
CA SER A 114 -6.46 -44.90 1.43
C SER A 114 -6.14 -43.46 1.84
N ARG A 115 -5.45 -42.73 0.98
CA ARG A 115 -5.08 -41.32 1.21
C ARG A 115 -6.30 -40.42 1.24
N ILE A 116 -7.22 -40.60 0.29
CA ILE A 116 -8.49 -39.83 0.24
C ILE A 116 -9.34 -40.12 1.49
N ALA A 117 -9.28 -41.34 2.04
CA ALA A 117 -9.98 -41.70 3.27
C ALA A 117 -9.46 -40.96 4.52
N GLU A 118 -8.22 -40.48 4.53
CA GLU A 118 -7.69 -39.60 5.59
C GLU A 118 -8.33 -38.21 5.57
N GLY A 119 -8.89 -37.82 4.44
CA GLY A 119 -9.58 -36.54 4.23
C GLY A 119 -8.72 -35.48 3.55
N ALA A 120 -9.35 -34.67 2.71
CA ALA A 120 -8.67 -33.66 1.90
C ALA A 120 -7.88 -32.64 2.74
N ALA A 121 -8.36 -32.26 3.92
CA ALA A 121 -7.66 -31.32 4.80
C ALA A 121 -6.31 -31.86 5.29
N VAL A 122 -6.24 -33.16 5.58
CA VAL A 122 -5.00 -33.84 6.01
C VAL A 122 -4.01 -33.89 4.85
N LEU A 123 -4.47 -34.27 3.66
CA LEU A 123 -3.62 -34.31 2.46
C LEU A 123 -3.06 -32.93 2.10
N VAL A 124 -3.88 -31.88 2.21
CA VAL A 124 -3.42 -30.49 1.99
C VAL A 124 -2.37 -30.11 3.03
N LYS A 125 -2.59 -30.42 4.31
CA LYS A 125 -1.61 -30.15 5.37
C LYS A 125 -0.27 -30.85 5.11
N HIS A 126 -0.31 -32.14 4.79
CA HIS A 126 0.89 -32.91 4.41
C HIS A 126 1.62 -32.30 3.22
N ALA A 127 0.89 -31.81 2.21
CA ALA A 127 1.51 -31.16 1.05
C ALA A 127 2.13 -29.80 1.37
N ILE A 128 1.55 -29.02 2.29
CA ILE A 128 2.06 -27.72 2.71
C ILE A 128 3.30 -27.89 3.59
N GLU A 129 3.20 -28.72 4.62
CA GLU A 129 4.23 -28.89 5.65
C GLU A 129 5.35 -29.86 5.22
N GLY A 130 5.08 -30.68 4.22
CA GLY A 130 5.90 -31.84 3.89
C GLY A 130 5.49 -33.05 4.73
N TYR A 131 5.73 -34.24 4.19
CA TYR A 131 5.28 -35.48 4.80
C TYR A 131 6.24 -36.61 4.49
N THR A 132 6.56 -37.40 5.52
CA THR A 132 7.27 -38.67 5.36
C THR A 132 6.32 -39.79 5.71
N GLY A 133 6.02 -40.63 4.72
CA GLY A 133 5.08 -41.72 4.85
C GLY A 133 5.62 -42.92 5.64
N PRO A 134 4.74 -43.84 6.07
CA PRO A 134 5.13 -45.08 6.74
C PRO A 134 5.94 -46.02 5.83
N ASP A 135 5.87 -45.81 4.51
CA ASP A 135 6.65 -46.46 3.47
C ASP A 135 8.06 -45.85 3.30
N GLY A 136 8.39 -44.81 4.08
CA GLY A 136 9.67 -44.09 3.99
C GLY A 136 9.74 -43.08 2.85
N ASN A 137 8.66 -42.92 2.06
CA ASN A 137 8.62 -41.97 0.96
C ASN A 137 8.46 -40.54 1.49
N HIS A 138 9.24 -39.61 0.94
CA HIS A 138 9.25 -38.22 1.38
C HIS A 138 8.62 -37.30 0.33
N MET A 139 7.59 -36.58 0.75
CA MET A 139 7.00 -35.46 0.03
C MET A 139 7.56 -34.16 0.63
N PRO A 140 8.31 -33.35 -0.13
CA PRO A 140 8.84 -32.09 0.38
C PRO A 140 7.74 -31.06 0.63
N ALA A 141 7.97 -30.17 1.59
CA ALA A 141 7.08 -29.06 1.89
C ALA A 141 6.80 -28.23 0.63
N LYS A 142 5.52 -27.94 0.38
CA LYS A 142 5.02 -27.22 -0.80
C LYS A 142 5.51 -27.81 -2.13
N GLY A 143 5.68 -29.12 -2.19
CA GLY A 143 6.21 -29.80 -3.39
C GLY A 143 7.63 -29.36 -3.76
N GLY A 144 8.39 -28.82 -2.80
CA GLY A 144 9.76 -28.34 -3.01
C GLY A 144 9.86 -26.88 -3.49
N ASN A 145 8.73 -26.19 -3.69
CA ASN A 145 8.73 -24.78 -4.08
C ASN A 145 8.17 -23.88 -2.94
N PRO A 146 9.03 -23.19 -2.17
CA PRO A 146 8.58 -22.35 -1.06
C PRO A 146 7.80 -21.10 -1.52
N ALA A 147 7.87 -20.73 -2.80
CA ALA A 147 7.13 -19.59 -3.36
C ALA A 147 5.65 -19.90 -3.64
N LEU A 148 5.21 -21.15 -3.51
CA LEU A 148 3.80 -21.51 -3.56
C LEU A 148 3.06 -20.99 -2.31
N THR A 149 1.88 -20.39 -2.50
CA THR A 149 0.98 -20.11 -1.38
C THR A 149 0.28 -21.39 -0.94
N ASP A 150 -0.20 -21.39 0.30
CA ASP A 150 -0.95 -22.52 0.87
C ASP A 150 -2.26 -22.76 0.09
N GLU A 151 -2.85 -21.69 -0.48
CA GLU A 151 -3.99 -21.77 -1.38
C GLU A 151 -3.63 -22.51 -2.67
N GLN A 152 -2.51 -22.16 -3.30
CA GLN A 152 -2.04 -22.83 -4.53
C GLN A 152 -1.78 -24.32 -4.30
N VAL A 153 -1.11 -24.67 -3.19
CA VAL A 153 -0.92 -26.09 -2.80
C VAL A 153 -2.27 -26.75 -2.56
N GLY A 154 -3.14 -26.09 -1.80
CA GLY A 154 -4.46 -26.60 -1.44
C GLY A 154 -5.38 -26.85 -2.64
N ASN A 155 -5.31 -26.02 -3.68
CA ASN A 155 -6.09 -26.20 -4.90
C ASN A 155 -5.52 -27.31 -5.78
N THR A 156 -4.18 -27.42 -5.84
CA THR A 156 -3.48 -28.49 -6.57
C THR A 156 -3.81 -29.86 -5.99
N VAL A 157 -3.76 -30.01 -4.67
CA VAL A 157 -4.10 -31.29 -4.00
C VAL A 157 -5.56 -31.67 -4.26
N LYS A 158 -6.51 -30.74 -4.17
CA LYS A 158 -7.93 -31.02 -4.48
C LYS A 158 -8.10 -31.47 -5.92
N TRP A 159 -7.47 -30.78 -6.87
CA TRP A 159 -7.51 -31.15 -8.27
C TRP A 159 -6.93 -32.57 -8.50
N MET A 160 -5.80 -32.91 -7.87
CA MET A 160 -5.21 -34.25 -7.96
C MET A 160 -6.12 -35.34 -7.39
N ILE A 161 -6.76 -35.07 -6.24
CA ILE A 161 -7.77 -35.96 -5.64
C ILE A 161 -8.91 -36.20 -6.63
N ASP A 162 -9.39 -35.14 -7.29
CA ASP A 162 -10.48 -35.26 -8.26
C ASP A 162 -10.12 -36.10 -9.50
N GLN A 163 -8.84 -36.10 -9.91
CA GLN A 163 -8.38 -36.98 -10.99
C GLN A 163 -8.29 -38.46 -10.59
N ALA A 164 -8.30 -38.76 -9.29
CA ALA A 164 -8.11 -40.10 -8.74
C ALA A 164 -9.39 -40.73 -8.14
N LYS A 165 -10.53 -40.05 -8.28
CA LYS A 165 -11.86 -40.58 -7.92
C LYS A 165 -12.38 -41.58 -8.95
#